data_AF-F3KYE8-F1
#
_entry.id   AF-F3KYE8-F1
#
_cell.length_a   1.000
_cell.length_b   1.000
_cell.length_c   1.000
_cell.angle_alpha   90.00
_cell.angle_beta   90.00
_cell.angle_gamma   90.00
#
_symmetry.space_group_name_H-M   'P 1'
#
loop_
_entity.id
_entity.type
_entity.pdbx_description
1 polymer ?
#
loop_
_entity_poly.entity_id
_entity_poly.type
_entity_poly.pdbx_seq_one_letter_code
_entity_poly.pdbx_strand_id
1 'polypeptide(L)'
;MKVIKLALATALLASTTSAMAAKPTSIRFIAEIENDEKLSKRYEVQCSDKRVIEMTQTTSNEFCSLVGDENYCSKRKMKVAKNACK
;
A
#
# COMPACT_ATOMS: atom_id res chain seq x y z
N MET A 1 -25.10 -40.50 -31.36
CA MET A 1 -23.77 -40.07 -30.86
C MET A 1 -23.43 -38.67 -31.37
N LYS A 2 -23.88 -37.58 -30.73
CA LYS A 2 -23.45 -36.20 -31.10
C LYS A 2 -23.82 -35.07 -30.12
N VAL A 3 -24.17 -35.38 -28.87
CA VAL A 3 -24.57 -34.36 -27.87
C VAL A 3 -23.71 -34.35 -26.60
N ILE A 4 -22.65 -35.16 -26.53
CA ILE A 4 -21.85 -35.36 -25.30
C ILE A 4 -20.59 -34.45 -25.23
N LYS A 5 -20.28 -33.67 -26.28
CA LYS A 5 -19.01 -32.90 -26.35
C LYS A 5 -19.12 -31.41 -26.04
N LEU A 6 -20.17 -30.97 -25.35
CA LEU A 6 -20.39 -29.53 -25.09
C LEU A 6 -20.71 -29.18 -23.64
N ALA A 7 -20.25 -29.99 -22.68
CA ALA A 7 -20.47 -29.75 -21.24
C ALA A 7 -19.18 -29.58 -20.43
N LEU A 8 -18.02 -29.35 -21.07
CA LEU A 8 -16.71 -29.34 -20.40
C LEU A 8 -15.93 -28.03 -20.54
N ALA A 9 -16.58 -26.91 -20.87
CA ALA A 9 -15.90 -25.65 -21.20
C ALA A 9 -16.39 -24.41 -20.44
N THR A 10 -17.06 -24.58 -19.29
CA THR A 10 -17.58 -23.44 -18.49
C THR A 10 -17.01 -23.33 -17.07
N ALA A 11 -16.05 -24.17 -16.68
CA ALA A 11 -15.54 -24.18 -15.30
C ALA A 11 -14.25 -23.36 -15.05
N LEU A 12 -13.76 -22.55 -16.02
CA LEU A 12 -12.44 -21.91 -15.91
C LEU A 12 -12.43 -20.38 -15.70
N LEU A 13 -13.51 -19.77 -15.21
CA LEU A 13 -13.58 -18.30 -15.04
C LEU A 13 -13.70 -17.80 -13.59
N ALA A 14 -13.56 -18.67 -12.58
CA ALA A 14 -13.86 -18.29 -11.20
C ALA A 14 -12.65 -18.24 -10.24
N SER A 15 -11.43 -17.97 -10.71
CA SER A 15 -10.27 -17.97 -9.80
C SER A 15 -9.16 -16.98 -10.14
N THR A 16 -9.44 -15.67 -10.16
CA THR A 16 -8.37 -14.67 -10.00
C THR A 16 -8.83 -13.45 -9.20
N THR A 17 -9.36 -13.67 -8.00
CA THR A 17 -9.26 -12.65 -6.93
C THR A 17 -8.46 -13.25 -5.79
N SER A 18 -7.22 -13.66 -6.08
CA SER A 18 -6.25 -13.79 -5.00
C SER A 18 -6.12 -12.39 -4.40
N ALA A 19 -6.62 -12.23 -3.18
CA ALA A 19 -6.47 -11.02 -2.38
C ALA A 19 -4.98 -10.79 -2.12
N MET A 20 -4.27 -10.26 -3.11
CA MET A 20 -2.90 -9.81 -2.94
C MET A 20 -2.98 -8.54 -2.08
N ALA A 21 -2.50 -8.63 -0.84
CA ALA A 21 -2.30 -7.44 -0.01
C ALA A 21 -1.57 -6.38 -0.84
N ALA A 22 -2.09 -5.16 -0.87
CA ALA A 22 -1.56 -4.16 -1.76
C ALA A 22 -0.11 -3.83 -1.38
N LYS A 23 0.73 -3.69 -2.40
CA LYS A 23 2.16 -3.46 -2.23
C LYS A 23 2.46 -2.01 -2.57
N PRO A 24 3.42 -1.36 -1.88
CA PRO A 24 3.89 -0.04 -2.28
C PRO A 24 4.57 -0.14 -3.65
N THR A 25 4.09 0.64 -4.62
CA THR A 25 4.63 0.74 -5.98
C THR A 25 5.60 1.91 -6.10
N SER A 26 5.35 3.01 -5.38
CA SER A 26 6.17 4.21 -5.39
C SER A 26 6.11 4.93 -4.05
N ILE A 27 7.21 5.59 -3.67
CA ILE A 27 7.27 6.49 -2.52
C ILE A 27 7.86 7.82 -2.97
N ARG A 28 7.03 8.87 -3.02
CA ARG A 28 7.40 10.19 -3.51
C ARG A 28 7.49 11.18 -2.36
N PHE A 29 8.47 12.07 -2.38
CA PHE A 29 8.49 13.20 -1.46
C PHE A 29 7.48 14.26 -1.93
N ILE A 30 6.72 14.83 -1.01
CA ILE A 30 5.68 15.84 -1.31
C ILE A 30 6.11 17.21 -0.79
N ALA A 31 6.42 17.29 0.50
CA ALA A 31 6.63 18.56 1.18
C ALA A 31 7.48 18.41 2.44
N GLU A 32 8.12 19.50 2.84
CA GLU A 32 8.74 19.65 4.14
C GLU A 32 7.86 20.58 4.97
N ILE A 33 7.60 20.19 6.22
CA ILE A 33 6.76 20.93 7.16
C ILE A 33 7.62 21.27 8.35
N GLU A 34 7.76 22.56 8.59
CA GLU A 34 8.37 23.09 9.79
C GLU A 34 7.24 23.36 10.80
N ASN A 35 7.23 22.66 11.92
CA ASN A 35 6.32 22.93 13.04
C ASN A 35 7.16 23.10 14.30
N ASP A 36 7.01 24.25 14.97
CA ASP A 36 7.54 24.59 16.31
C ASP A 36 8.77 23.75 16.72
N GLU A 37 9.88 23.90 15.97
CA GLU A 37 11.21 23.29 16.20
C GLU A 37 11.50 21.90 15.58
N LYS A 38 10.60 21.29 14.80
CA LYS A 38 10.87 20.03 14.09
C LYS A 38 10.52 20.07 12.60
N LEU A 39 11.55 19.90 11.77
CA LEU A 39 11.41 19.64 10.34
C LEU A 39 10.89 18.23 10.12
N SER A 40 9.69 18.13 9.58
CA SER A 40 9.01 16.88 9.24
C SER A 40 8.87 16.76 7.72
N LYS A 41 9.17 15.60 7.13
CA LYS A 41 9.07 15.39 5.68
C LYS A 41 7.86 14.53 5.35
N ARG A 42 6.99 15.00 4.46
CA ARG A 42 5.84 14.25 3.95
C ARG A 42 6.19 13.48 2.68
N TYR A 43 5.71 12.26 2.62
CA TYR A 43 5.85 11.34 1.51
C TYR A 43 4.49 10.78 1.11
N GLU A 44 4.31 10.58 -0.18
CA GLU A 44 3.19 9.88 -0.77
C GLU A 44 3.61 8.44 -1.06
N VAL A 45 2.87 7.46 -0.56
CA VAL A 45 3.05 6.05 -0.90
C VAL A 45 1.90 5.64 -1.81
N GLN A 46 2.23 5.30 -3.05
CA GLN A 46 1.28 4.70 -3.98
C GLN A 46 1.27 3.20 -3.77
N CYS A 47 0.07 2.63 -3.67
CA CYS A 47 -0.15 1.21 -3.49
C CYS A 47 -0.66 0.57 -4.79
N SER A 48 -0.44 -0.74 -4.96
CA SER A 48 -0.80 -1.48 -6.18
C SER A 48 -2.32 -1.56 -6.42
N ASP A 49 -3.12 -1.27 -5.40
CA ASP A 49 -4.57 -1.16 -5.46
C ASP A 49 -5.07 0.26 -5.80
N LYS A 50 -4.15 1.14 -6.23
CA LYS A 50 -4.38 2.55 -6.57
C LYS A 50 -4.68 3.45 -5.38
N ARG A 51 -4.60 2.95 -4.13
CA ARG A 51 -4.63 3.81 -2.94
C ARG A 51 -3.36 4.66 -2.88
N VAL A 52 -3.53 5.86 -2.37
CA VAL A 52 -2.47 6.83 -2.13
C VAL A 52 -2.51 7.17 -0.66
N ILE A 53 -1.40 6.97 0.05
CA ILE A 53 -1.35 7.10 1.51
C ILE A 53 -0.21 8.02 1.89
N GLU A 54 -0.46 8.89 2.86
CA GLU A 54 0.56 9.78 3.39
C GLU A 54 1.43 9.07 4.44
N MET A 55 2.73 9.31 4.37
CA MET A 55 3.72 8.88 5.34
C MET A 55 4.55 10.10 5.74
N THR A 56 4.73 10.30 7.04
CA THR A 56 5.52 11.43 7.58
C THR A 56 6.80 10.92 8.19
N GLN A 57 7.91 11.60 7.93
CA GLN A 57 9.16 11.41 8.63
C GLN A 57 9.24 12.42 9.77
N THR A 58 9.21 11.92 11.01
CA THR A 58 9.18 12.72 12.25
C THR A 58 10.59 13.06 12.76
N THR A 59 11.58 12.25 12.41
CA THR A 59 13.00 12.45 12.70
C THR A 59 13.86 11.97 11.54
N SER A 60 15.18 12.21 11.56
CA SER A 60 16.10 11.77 10.50
C SER A 60 15.97 10.29 10.09
N ASN A 61 15.57 9.41 11.02
CA ASN A 61 15.49 7.98 10.77
C ASN A 61 14.12 7.36 11.06
N GLU A 62 13.10 8.11 11.46
CA GLU A 62 11.78 7.55 11.82
C GLU A 62 10.70 7.99 10.85
N PHE A 63 9.93 7.00 10.38
CA PHE A 63 8.81 7.19 9.47
C PHE A 63 7.54 6.70 10.16
N CYS A 64 6.43 7.39 9.93
CA CYS A 64 5.13 7.10 10.50
C CYS A 64 4.04 7.18 9.42
N SER A 65 3.07 6.29 9.46
CA SER A 65 1.86 6.34 8.64
C SER A 65 0.64 6.00 9.47
N LEU A 66 -0.52 6.49 9.07
CA LEU A 66 -1.80 6.07 9.61
C LEU A 66 -2.27 4.82 8.87
N VAL A 67 -2.62 3.77 9.61
CA VAL A 67 -3.17 2.52 9.07
C VAL A 67 -4.48 2.25 9.80
N GLY A 68 -5.61 2.55 9.14
CA GLY A 68 -6.90 2.59 9.82
C GLY A 68 -6.89 3.68 10.91
N ASP A 69 -7.29 3.31 12.13
CA ASP A 69 -7.32 4.21 13.30
C ASP A 69 -6.01 4.20 14.12
N GLU A 70 -5.00 3.42 13.70
CA GLU A 70 -3.74 3.25 14.43
C GLU A 70 -2.57 3.98 13.76
N ASN A 71 -1.72 4.60 14.59
CA ASN A 71 -0.47 5.19 14.13
C ASN A 71 0.66 4.15 14.12
N TYR A 72 1.27 3.92 12.95
CA TYR A 72 2.39 3.00 12.81
C TYR A 72 3.70 3.72 12.50
N CYS A 73 4.64 3.69 13.45
CA CYS A 73 5.97 4.26 13.31
C CYS A 73 7.07 3.19 13.25
N SER A 74 8.09 3.41 12.43
CA SER A 74 9.26 2.54 12.37
C SER A 74 10.45 3.24 11.72
N LYS A 75 11.66 2.87 12.15
CA LYS A 75 12.90 3.36 11.55
C LYS A 75 13.13 2.87 10.10
N ARG A 76 12.46 1.78 9.71
CA ARG A 76 12.54 1.24 8.35
C ARG A 76 11.43 1.85 7.48
N LYS A 77 11.79 2.79 6.60
CA LYS A 77 10.90 3.42 5.60
C LYS A 77 10.00 2.41 4.87
N MET A 78 10.60 1.36 4.33
CA MET A 78 9.86 0.36 3.54
C MET A 78 8.92 -0.51 4.39
N LYS A 79 9.16 -0.65 5.70
CA LYS A 79 8.25 -1.37 6.60
C LYS A 79 6.96 -0.57 6.81
N VAL A 80 7.11 0.75 7.00
CA VAL A 80 5.98 1.67 7.16
C VAL A 80 5.17 1.73 5.88
N ALA A 81 5.80 1.93 4.71
CA ALA A 81 5.12 1.92 3.42
C ALA A 81 4.35 0.61 3.13
N LYS A 82 4.93 -0.54 3.49
CA LYS A 82 4.22 -1.84 3.36
C LYS A 82 3.03 -1.95 4.30
N ASN A 83 3.12 -1.42 5.51
CA ASN A 83 2.00 -1.44 6.45
C ASN A 83 0.92 -0.43 6.06
N ALA A 84 1.30 0.73 5.53
CA ALA A 84 0.38 1.69 4.94
C ALA A 84 -0.48 1.02 3.84
N CYS A 85 0.15 0.28 2.92
CA CYS A 85 -0.57 -0.39 1.83
C CYS A 85 -1.28 -1.70 2.22
N LYS A 86 -1.29 -2.11 3.50
CA LYS A 86 -2.10 -3.26 3.91
C LYS A 86 -3.59 -2.92 3.98
#